data_AF-A0AAN6H6A7-F1
#
_entry.id   AF-A0AAN6H6A7-F1
#
_cell.length_a   1.000
_cell.length_b   1.000
_cell.length_c   1.000
_cell.angle_alpha   90.00
_cell.angle_beta   90.00
_cell.angle_gamma   90.00
#
_symmetry.space_group_name_H-M   'P 1'
#
loop_
_entity.id
_entity.type
_entity.pdbx_description
1 polymer ?
#
loop_
_entity_poly.entity_id
_entity_poly.type
_entity_poly.pdbx_seq_one_letter_code
_entity_poly.pdbx_strand_id
1 'polypeptide(L)'
;MCSSTSVRSLEDLPSDARIHEFPYALHALPAVLATQWTSPTFIPYRQVFPLSHRTSPSALQSHVEELTQRDVKIAYLKDLQGFLWEEGFAKGEFATPLFPDVVPRLREWRGGGVGLGVYSSGSVFAQKLLFRHVSVGEAARVDGKGGAGGAVDGQVPGASAEAHLPAETEDLRYLMTVGGWFDTTNAGLKTEASSYGKIVETLGWQPAGTLFLTDNVREYDAAASAGLCVILLDRPGNAPVSAADRARMDVVQSFYDIDLAEK
;
A
#
# COMPACT_ATOMS: atom_id res chain seq x y z
N MET A 1 27.57 1.24 3.04
CA MET A 1 27.02 0.44 4.16
C MET A 1 25.78 1.16 4.66
N CYS A 2 24.66 0.87 4.02
CA CYS A 2 23.34 1.32 4.39
C CYS A 2 22.97 0.71 5.75
N SER A 3 22.78 1.54 6.75
CA SER A 3 22.35 1.12 8.10
C SER A 3 20.84 1.23 8.29
N SER A 4 20.11 1.73 7.30
CA SER A 4 18.66 1.95 7.35
C SER A 4 18.00 1.72 5.99
N THR A 5 16.79 1.18 5.98
CA THR A 5 16.02 0.86 4.77
C THR A 5 14.61 1.40 4.89
N SER A 6 14.16 2.17 3.90
CA SER A 6 12.77 2.61 3.76
C SER A 6 12.08 1.79 2.68
N VAL A 7 10.94 1.19 3.02
CA VAL A 7 10.20 0.21 2.24
C VAL A 7 8.84 0.77 1.84
N ARG A 8 8.49 0.70 0.55
CA ARG A 8 7.23 1.21 0.02
C ARG A 8 6.10 0.18 0.14
N SER A 9 5.44 0.15 1.29
CA SER A 9 4.41 -0.85 1.63
C SER A 9 3.22 -1.05 0.68
N LEU A 10 2.72 0.00 0.04
CA LEU A 10 1.39 -0.05 -0.62
C LEU A 10 1.48 -0.50 -2.08
N GLU A 11 2.67 -0.59 -2.65
CA GLU A 11 2.87 -0.97 -4.05
C GLU A 11 3.64 -2.29 -4.20
N ASP A 12 4.15 -2.84 -3.09
CA ASP A 12 4.64 -4.23 -2.97
C ASP A 12 3.49 -5.26 -2.83
N LEU A 13 2.29 -4.89 -3.25
CA LEU A 13 1.16 -5.80 -3.38
C LEU A 13 1.13 -6.37 -4.81
N PRO A 14 0.84 -7.67 -5.00
CA PRO A 14 0.56 -8.22 -6.32
C PRO A 14 -0.49 -7.38 -7.06
N SER A 15 -0.39 -7.28 -8.39
CA SER A 15 -1.33 -6.51 -9.23
C SER A 15 -2.80 -6.83 -8.94
N ASP A 16 -3.07 -8.10 -8.62
CA ASP A 16 -4.41 -8.63 -8.44
C ASP A 16 -5.00 -8.20 -7.09
N ALA A 17 -4.13 -7.89 -6.11
CA ALA A 17 -4.53 -7.35 -4.81
C ALA A 17 -4.92 -5.86 -4.89
N ARG A 18 -4.29 -5.08 -5.80
CA ARG A 18 -4.61 -3.66 -6.02
C ARG A 18 -6.02 -3.44 -6.58
N ILE A 19 -6.60 -4.47 -7.22
CA ILE A 19 -7.95 -4.44 -7.80
C ILE A 19 -9.04 -4.53 -6.71
N HIS A 20 -8.71 -4.96 -5.48
CA HIS A 20 -9.68 -5.18 -4.41
C HIS A 20 -9.86 -3.99 -3.44
N GLU A 21 -9.00 -2.97 -3.49
CA GLU A 21 -9.02 -1.86 -2.51
C GLU A 21 -10.22 -0.91 -2.71
N PHE A 22 -10.58 -0.60 -3.97
CA PHE A 22 -11.69 0.32 -4.30
C PHE A 22 -13.09 -0.32 -4.28
N PRO A 23 -13.31 -1.55 -4.77
CA PRO A 23 -14.62 -2.19 -4.70
C PRO A 23 -15.12 -2.39 -3.28
N TYR A 24 -14.23 -2.61 -2.32
CA TYR A 24 -14.64 -2.87 -0.94
C TYR A 24 -15.23 -1.65 -0.25
N ALA A 25 -14.59 -0.49 -0.34
CA ALA A 25 -15.10 0.72 0.33
C ALA A 25 -16.54 1.02 -0.12
N LEU A 26 -16.82 0.87 -1.42
CA LEU A 26 -18.19 1.01 -1.94
C LEU A 26 -19.14 -0.11 -1.49
N HIS A 27 -18.65 -1.34 -1.34
CA HIS A 27 -19.44 -2.48 -0.85
C HIS A 27 -19.78 -2.36 0.65
N ALA A 28 -18.83 -1.92 1.49
CA ALA A 28 -18.99 -1.82 2.94
C ALA A 28 -19.79 -0.58 3.36
N LEU A 29 -19.68 0.51 2.59
CA LEU A 29 -20.28 1.80 2.91
C LEU A 29 -21.79 1.71 3.23
N PRO A 30 -22.65 1.04 2.45
CA PRO A 30 -24.08 0.93 2.77
C PRO A 30 -24.36 0.36 4.17
N ALA A 31 -23.64 -0.69 4.57
CA ALA A 31 -23.83 -1.34 5.88
C ALA A 31 -23.38 -0.43 7.03
N VAL A 32 -22.23 0.25 6.86
CA VAL A 32 -21.71 1.22 7.83
C VAL A 32 -22.66 2.40 7.97
N LEU A 33 -23.15 2.93 6.86
CA LEU A 33 -24.10 4.05 6.90
C LEU A 33 -25.44 3.65 7.54
N ALA A 34 -25.88 2.40 7.39
CA ALA A 34 -27.10 1.91 8.04
C ALA A 34 -26.95 1.73 9.56
N THR A 35 -25.76 1.30 10.02
CA THR A 35 -25.55 0.85 11.41
C THR A 35 -24.79 1.85 12.28
N GLN A 36 -23.92 2.67 11.69
CA GLN A 36 -23.00 3.55 12.39
C GLN A 36 -23.23 5.04 12.14
N TRP A 37 -24.30 5.45 11.43
CA TRP A 37 -24.54 6.86 11.06
C TRP A 37 -24.43 7.86 12.22
N THR A 38 -24.89 7.47 13.41
CA THR A 38 -24.87 8.29 14.63
C THR A 38 -23.80 7.85 15.63
N SER A 39 -22.94 6.89 15.26
CA SER A 39 -21.90 6.37 16.15
C SER A 39 -20.83 7.44 16.41
N PRO A 40 -20.37 7.61 17.66
CA PRO A 40 -19.24 8.47 17.99
C PRO A 40 -17.96 8.14 17.20
N THR A 41 -17.78 6.88 16.78
CA THR A 41 -16.63 6.43 15.98
C THR A 41 -16.70 6.89 14.52
N PHE A 42 -17.89 7.00 13.95
CA PHE A 42 -18.11 7.38 12.55
C PHE A 42 -18.28 8.89 12.35
N ILE A 43 -18.80 9.59 13.36
CA ILE A 43 -19.08 11.03 13.32
C ILE A 43 -17.88 11.86 12.80
N PRO A 44 -16.63 11.65 13.26
CA PRO A 44 -15.48 12.43 12.78
C PRO A 44 -15.29 12.32 11.25
N TYR A 45 -15.44 11.12 10.70
CA TYR A 45 -15.29 10.86 9.26
C TYR A 45 -16.43 11.46 8.44
N ARG A 46 -17.66 11.47 8.96
CA ARG A 46 -18.80 12.14 8.32
C ARG A 46 -18.68 13.66 8.37
N GLN A 47 -18.17 14.22 9.47
CA GLN A 47 -18.21 15.66 9.71
C GLN A 47 -17.29 16.48 8.81
N VAL A 48 -16.24 15.86 8.27
CA VAL A 48 -15.29 16.48 7.34
C VAL A 48 -15.82 16.60 5.91
N PHE A 49 -16.94 15.95 5.58
CA PHE A 49 -17.61 16.11 4.28
C PHE A 49 -18.41 17.43 4.21
N PRO A 50 -18.60 18.00 3.01
CA PRO A 50 -19.41 19.21 2.85
C PRO A 50 -20.83 19.01 3.39
N LEU A 51 -21.41 20.07 3.98
CA LEU A 51 -22.73 20.05 4.63
C LEU A 51 -23.83 19.42 3.75
N SER A 52 -23.82 19.71 2.44
CA SER A 52 -24.77 19.16 1.46
C SER A 52 -24.77 17.63 1.38
N HIS A 53 -23.63 16.99 1.65
CA HIS A 53 -23.44 15.54 1.48
C HIS A 53 -23.50 14.77 2.79
N ARG A 54 -23.73 15.42 3.95
CA ARG A 54 -23.82 14.75 5.25
C ARG A 54 -25.18 14.87 5.94
N THR A 55 -26.22 15.22 5.18
CA THR A 55 -27.61 15.36 5.66
C THR A 55 -28.28 14.01 5.89
N SER A 56 -27.94 13.00 5.10
CA SER A 56 -28.47 11.64 5.22
C SER A 56 -27.42 10.59 4.79
N PRO A 57 -27.58 9.31 5.20
CA PRO A 57 -26.83 8.19 4.65
C PRO A 57 -26.76 8.19 3.12
N SER A 58 -27.91 8.34 2.46
CA SER A 58 -28.00 8.33 1.00
C SER A 58 -27.22 9.48 0.34
N ALA A 59 -27.27 10.69 0.90
CA ALA A 59 -26.54 11.83 0.36
C ALA A 59 -25.02 11.64 0.45
N LEU A 60 -24.54 11.05 1.54
CA LEU A 60 -23.12 10.73 1.70
C LEU A 60 -22.69 9.62 0.75
N GLN A 61 -23.50 8.57 0.65
CA GLN A 61 -23.23 7.45 -0.24
C GLN A 61 -23.08 7.90 -1.70
N SER A 62 -24.06 8.63 -2.23
CA SER A 62 -24.01 9.10 -3.62
C SER A 62 -22.80 10.00 -3.89
N HIS A 63 -22.40 10.83 -2.92
CA HIS A 63 -21.20 11.66 -3.07
C HIS A 63 -19.91 10.82 -3.10
N VAL A 64 -19.81 9.81 -2.24
CA VAL A 64 -18.65 8.90 -2.23
C VAL A 64 -18.57 8.10 -3.53
N GLU A 65 -19.70 7.60 -4.03
CA GLU A 65 -19.79 6.92 -5.33
C GLU A 65 -19.35 7.84 -6.47
N GLU A 66 -19.82 9.10 -6.49
CA GLU A 66 -19.43 10.09 -7.52
C GLU A 66 -17.93 10.37 -7.47
N LEU A 67 -17.37 10.65 -6.28
CA LEU A 67 -15.95 10.93 -6.13
C LEU A 67 -15.09 9.73 -6.56
N THR A 68 -15.53 8.52 -6.24
CA THR A 68 -14.82 7.29 -6.63
C THR A 68 -14.87 7.08 -8.13
N GLN A 69 -16.05 7.25 -8.75
CA GLN A 69 -16.23 7.12 -10.21
C GLN A 69 -15.37 8.12 -11.00
N ARG A 70 -15.12 9.30 -10.42
CA ARG A 70 -14.34 10.38 -11.04
C ARG A 70 -12.84 10.32 -10.69
N ASP A 71 -12.37 9.29 -9.98
CA ASP A 71 -11.00 9.18 -9.46
C ASP A 71 -10.55 10.44 -8.68
N VAL A 72 -11.45 11.01 -7.87
CA VAL A 72 -11.16 12.23 -7.10
C VAL A 72 -10.38 11.89 -5.84
N LYS A 73 -9.16 12.41 -5.74
CA LYS A 73 -8.22 12.12 -4.64
C LYS A 73 -8.28 13.19 -3.54
N ILE A 74 -9.42 13.27 -2.85
CA ILE A 74 -9.64 14.24 -1.76
C ILE A 74 -9.42 13.63 -0.37
N ALA A 75 -8.90 14.43 0.57
CA ALA A 75 -8.48 13.96 1.90
C ALA A 75 -9.60 13.23 2.68
N TYR A 76 -10.77 13.85 2.81
CA TYR A 76 -11.88 13.26 3.57
C TYR A 76 -12.41 11.94 2.98
N LEU A 77 -12.28 11.74 1.66
CA LEU A 77 -12.68 10.48 1.03
C LEU A 77 -11.71 9.37 1.42
N LYS A 78 -10.40 9.67 1.38
CA LYS A 78 -9.36 8.73 1.79
C LYS A 78 -9.49 8.33 3.27
N ASP A 79 -9.83 9.29 4.12
CA ASP A 79 -10.04 9.03 5.55
C ASP A 79 -11.23 8.09 5.76
N LEU A 80 -12.34 8.33 5.06
CA LEU A 80 -13.51 7.44 5.10
C LEU A 80 -13.17 6.04 4.56
N GLN A 81 -12.46 5.94 3.43
CA GLN A 81 -12.03 4.66 2.87
C GLN A 81 -11.18 3.87 3.86
N GLY A 82 -10.26 4.54 4.57
CA GLY A 82 -9.49 3.94 5.66
C GLY A 82 -10.37 3.39 6.79
N PHE A 83 -11.35 4.17 7.27
CA PHE A 83 -12.29 3.73 8.29
C PHE A 83 -13.09 2.49 7.85
N LEU A 84 -13.58 2.48 6.60
CA LEU A 84 -14.34 1.36 6.07
C LEU A 84 -13.49 0.09 6.01
N TRP A 85 -12.21 0.19 5.61
CA TRP A 85 -11.28 -0.94 5.61
C TRP A 85 -11.05 -1.52 7.01
N GLU A 86 -11.02 -0.69 8.06
CA GLU A 86 -10.75 -1.17 9.43
C GLU A 86 -11.77 -2.22 9.87
N GLU A 87 -13.04 -2.03 9.53
CA GLU A 87 -14.09 -2.98 9.88
C GLU A 87 -13.96 -4.30 9.10
N GLY A 88 -13.58 -4.23 7.82
CA GLY A 88 -13.32 -5.41 6.99
C GLY A 88 -12.15 -6.23 7.51
N PHE A 89 -11.02 -5.58 7.78
CA PHE A 89 -9.85 -6.23 8.37
C PHE A 89 -10.14 -6.79 9.78
N ALA A 90 -10.91 -6.08 10.61
CA ALA A 90 -11.28 -6.55 11.94
C ALA A 90 -12.21 -7.78 11.92
N LYS A 91 -13.08 -7.89 10.92
CA LYS A 91 -13.92 -9.08 10.67
C LYS A 91 -13.17 -10.21 9.97
N GLY A 92 -11.90 -9.97 9.61
CA GLY A 92 -11.09 -10.87 8.83
C GLY A 92 -11.47 -10.89 7.35
N GLU A 93 -12.44 -10.14 6.86
CA GLU A 93 -12.87 -10.19 5.45
C GLU A 93 -11.74 -9.96 4.44
N PHE A 94 -10.62 -9.36 4.88
CA PHE A 94 -9.41 -9.13 4.09
C PHE A 94 -8.16 -9.47 4.87
N ALA A 95 -7.12 -9.80 4.11
CA ALA A 95 -5.74 -9.88 4.55
C ALA A 95 -4.86 -9.20 3.50
N THR A 96 -3.82 -8.50 3.92
CA THR A 96 -2.88 -7.78 3.06
C THR A 96 -1.90 -8.78 2.45
N PRO A 97 -1.95 -9.03 1.13
CA PRO A 97 -1.04 -9.97 0.49
C PRO A 97 0.28 -9.27 0.13
N LEU A 98 1.34 -9.55 0.87
CA LEU A 98 2.69 -9.14 0.48
C LEU A 98 3.33 -10.20 -0.42
N PHE A 99 4.28 -9.79 -1.27
CA PHE A 99 5.10 -10.76 -1.98
C PHE A 99 5.84 -11.69 -0.99
N PRO A 100 6.02 -12.99 -1.31
CA PRO A 100 6.56 -13.99 -0.38
C PRO A 100 7.95 -13.66 0.18
N ASP A 101 8.74 -12.89 -0.56
CA ASP A 101 10.10 -12.49 -0.20
C ASP A 101 10.17 -11.27 0.75
N VAL A 102 9.08 -10.51 0.87
CA VAL A 102 9.05 -9.26 1.65
C VAL A 102 9.18 -9.56 3.14
N VAL A 103 8.24 -10.33 3.72
CA VAL A 103 8.21 -10.56 5.18
C VAL A 103 9.49 -11.20 5.72
N PRO A 104 10.05 -12.26 5.08
CA PRO A 104 11.33 -12.83 5.52
C PRO A 104 12.47 -11.81 5.53
N ARG A 105 12.59 -10.98 4.49
CA ARG A 105 13.67 -9.98 4.38
C ARG A 105 13.50 -8.82 5.34
N LEU A 106 12.27 -8.33 5.58
CA LEU A 106 12.02 -7.32 6.61
C LEU A 106 12.44 -7.80 8.01
N ARG A 107 12.12 -9.07 8.35
CA ARG A 107 12.53 -9.68 9.63
C ARG A 107 14.04 -9.80 9.74
N GLU A 108 14.70 -10.27 8.68
CA GLU A 108 16.15 -10.40 8.64
C GLU A 108 16.84 -9.04 8.82
N TRP A 109 16.41 -8.02 8.09
CA TRP A 109 16.96 -6.67 8.21
C TRP A 109 16.74 -6.10 9.61
N ARG A 110 15.54 -6.26 10.20
CA ARG A 110 15.31 -5.84 11.58
C ARG A 110 16.16 -6.60 12.59
N GLY A 111 16.29 -7.91 12.43
CA GLY A 111 17.16 -8.74 13.25
C GLY A 111 18.63 -8.32 13.16
N GLY A 112 19.06 -7.83 11.99
CA GLY A 112 20.38 -7.24 11.76
C GLY A 112 20.55 -5.80 12.26
N GLY A 113 19.54 -5.22 12.92
CA GLY A 113 19.60 -3.86 13.46
C GLY A 113 19.26 -2.74 12.47
N VAL A 114 18.79 -3.08 11.27
CA VAL A 114 18.40 -2.08 10.26
C VAL A 114 17.10 -1.39 10.68
N GLY A 115 17.08 -0.06 10.62
CA GLY A 115 15.87 0.72 10.78
C GLY A 115 14.96 0.56 9.57
N LEU A 116 13.68 0.24 9.81
CA LEU A 116 12.66 0.14 8.75
C LEU A 116 11.65 1.28 8.83
N GLY A 117 11.21 1.79 7.69
CA GLY A 117 10.16 2.81 7.59
C GLY A 117 9.31 2.63 6.33
N VAL A 118 8.12 3.22 6.30
CA VAL A 118 7.19 3.16 5.18
C VAL A 118 6.89 4.55 4.64
N TYR A 119 6.88 4.69 3.31
CA TYR A 119 6.45 5.92 2.64
C TYR A 119 5.48 5.64 1.50
N SER A 120 4.24 6.12 1.62
CA SER A 120 3.18 5.89 0.63
C SER A 120 2.19 7.05 0.48
N SER A 121 1.46 7.12 -0.64
CA SER A 121 0.35 8.05 -0.82
C SER A 121 -0.91 7.72 0.00
N GLY A 122 -1.01 6.48 0.52
CA GLY A 122 -2.04 6.11 1.49
C GLY A 122 -1.75 6.74 2.85
N SER A 123 -2.80 7.07 3.63
CA SER A 123 -2.62 7.69 4.94
C SER A 123 -1.82 6.81 5.90
N VAL A 124 -1.12 7.41 6.87
CA VAL A 124 -0.44 6.65 7.93
C VAL A 124 -1.37 5.65 8.64
N PHE A 125 -2.65 6.00 8.78
CA PHE A 125 -3.65 5.09 9.33
C PHE A 125 -3.82 3.85 8.45
N ALA A 126 -4.05 4.03 7.14
CA ALA A 126 -4.21 2.92 6.20
C ALA A 126 -2.95 2.05 6.13
N GLN A 127 -1.76 2.64 6.12
CA GLN A 127 -0.50 1.90 6.15
C GLN A 127 -0.41 0.98 7.38
N LYS A 128 -0.69 1.51 8.58
CA LYS A 128 -0.67 0.72 9.81
C LYS A 128 -1.72 -0.38 9.80
N LEU A 129 -2.90 -0.10 9.26
CA LEU A 129 -3.96 -1.09 9.13
C LEU A 129 -3.52 -2.25 8.22
N LEU A 130 -2.91 -1.96 7.07
CA LEU A 130 -2.39 -2.99 6.16
C LEU A 130 -1.34 -3.88 6.83
N PHE A 131 -0.35 -3.30 7.51
CA PHE A 131 0.67 -4.08 8.24
C PHE A 131 0.13 -4.83 9.45
N ARG A 132 -1.01 -4.43 10.00
CA ARG A 132 -1.63 -5.14 11.12
C ARG A 132 -2.25 -6.48 10.69
N HIS A 133 -2.58 -6.60 9.40
CA HIS A 133 -3.37 -7.72 8.88
C HIS A 133 -2.70 -8.37 7.66
N VAL A 134 -1.41 -8.70 7.74
CA VAL A 134 -0.68 -9.33 6.62
C VAL A 134 -1.00 -10.81 6.53
N SER A 135 -1.35 -11.30 5.34
CA SER A 135 -1.66 -12.72 5.11
C SER A 135 -0.49 -13.63 5.47
N VAL A 136 -0.72 -14.70 6.22
CA VAL A 136 0.24 -15.79 6.46
C VAL A 136 -0.23 -17.11 5.86
N GLY A 137 0.70 -17.91 5.31
CA GLY A 137 0.44 -19.24 4.73
C GLY A 137 0.48 -19.32 3.19
N GLU A 138 0.23 -20.51 2.64
CA GLU A 138 0.39 -20.82 1.20
C GLU A 138 -0.49 -19.99 0.25
N ALA A 139 -1.48 -19.26 0.78
CA ALA A 139 -2.27 -18.27 0.03
C ALA A 139 -1.43 -17.08 -0.50
N ALA A 140 -0.14 -16.97 -0.14
CA ALA A 140 0.80 -16.00 -0.69
C ALA A 140 1.38 -16.38 -2.07
N ARG A 141 1.06 -17.56 -2.61
CA ARG A 141 1.45 -17.94 -3.98
C ARG A 141 0.40 -17.46 -4.98
N VAL A 142 0.67 -16.32 -5.62
CA VAL A 142 -0.01 -15.95 -6.86
C VAL A 142 0.58 -16.83 -7.96
N ASP A 143 -0.16 -17.86 -8.38
CA ASP A 143 0.23 -18.75 -9.47
C ASP A 143 0.38 -17.97 -10.77
N GLY A 144 1.61 -17.63 -11.12
CA GLY A 144 2.00 -17.22 -12.45
C GLY A 144 1.88 -18.41 -13.40
N LYS A 145 0.76 -18.52 -14.12
CA LYS A 145 0.68 -19.35 -15.33
C LYS A 145 0.71 -18.48 -16.58
N GLY A 146 1.91 -18.40 -17.18
CA GLY A 146 2.04 -18.17 -18.61
C GLY A 146 1.64 -19.41 -19.40
N GLY A 147 1.06 -19.21 -20.59
CA GLY A 147 0.76 -20.29 -21.53
C GLY A 147 -0.16 -19.84 -22.66
N ALA A 148 0.42 -19.66 -23.85
CA ALA A 148 -0.24 -19.27 -25.08
C ALA A 148 -1.30 -20.27 -25.57
N GLY A 149 -2.33 -19.77 -26.27
CA GLY A 149 -3.01 -20.47 -27.36
C GLY A 149 -4.52 -20.68 -27.21
N GLY A 150 -5.28 -20.17 -28.17
CA GLY A 150 -6.58 -20.74 -28.59
C GLY A 150 -7.81 -19.86 -28.33
N ALA A 151 -8.27 -19.17 -29.38
CA ALA A 151 -9.60 -18.59 -29.43
C ALA A 151 -10.66 -19.68 -29.65
N VAL A 152 -11.74 -19.73 -28.84
CA VAL A 152 -13.08 -20.19 -29.24
C VAL A 152 -14.17 -19.62 -28.30
N ASP A 153 -15.28 -19.22 -28.93
CA ASP A 153 -16.63 -18.83 -28.49
C ASP A 153 -17.07 -18.74 -27.01
N GLY A 154 -17.68 -17.56 -26.75
CA GLY A 154 -18.99 -17.36 -26.14
C GLY A 154 -19.65 -18.47 -25.32
N GLN A 155 -19.62 -18.33 -24.01
CA GLN A 155 -20.74 -18.62 -23.09
C GLN A 155 -20.41 -17.99 -21.74
N VAL A 156 -21.37 -17.27 -21.13
CA VAL A 156 -21.29 -16.81 -19.74
C VAL A 156 -21.95 -17.85 -18.83
N PRO A 157 -21.24 -18.47 -17.89
CA PRO A 157 -21.80 -18.99 -16.65
C PRO A 157 -21.36 -18.07 -15.49
N GLY A 158 -22.23 -17.57 -14.63
CA GLY A 158 -23.10 -18.35 -13.76
C GLY A 158 -22.49 -18.32 -12.36
N ALA A 159 -23.13 -17.59 -11.44
CA ALA A 159 -22.63 -17.25 -10.11
C ALA A 159 -22.23 -18.46 -9.24
N SER A 160 -21.02 -18.40 -8.67
CA SER A 160 -20.70 -18.72 -7.27
C SER A 160 -19.17 -18.66 -7.08
N ALA A 161 -18.64 -17.47 -6.78
CA ALA A 161 -17.29 -17.37 -6.24
C ALA A 161 -17.37 -17.85 -4.78
N GLU A 162 -16.86 -19.05 -4.51
CA GLU A 162 -16.71 -19.57 -3.17
C GLU A 162 -15.92 -18.56 -2.34
N ALA A 163 -16.54 -18.02 -1.29
CA ALA A 163 -15.90 -17.14 -0.33
C ALA A 163 -14.83 -17.95 0.40
N HIS A 164 -13.59 -17.90 -0.10
CA HIS A 164 -12.42 -18.40 0.61
C HIS A 164 -12.38 -17.71 1.97
N LEU A 165 -12.41 -18.49 3.04
CA LEU A 165 -12.18 -17.98 4.39
C LEU A 165 -10.86 -17.21 4.38
N PRO A 166 -10.77 -16.06 5.05
CA PRO A 166 -9.55 -15.28 5.03
C PRO A 166 -8.42 -16.07 5.69
N ALA A 167 -7.27 -16.02 5.04
CA ALA A 167 -6.01 -16.52 5.56
C ALA A 167 -5.77 -15.95 6.97
N GLU A 168 -5.16 -16.74 7.85
CA GLU A 168 -4.62 -16.21 9.11
C GLU A 168 -3.80 -14.94 8.81
N THR A 169 -3.90 -13.93 9.68
CA THR A 169 -3.16 -12.67 9.51
C THR A 169 -2.15 -12.46 10.63
N GLU A 170 -1.02 -11.85 10.30
CA GLU A 170 0.00 -11.41 11.24
C GLU A 170 0.09 -9.87 11.32
N ASP A 171 0.27 -9.35 12.54
CA ASP A 171 0.60 -7.94 12.77
C ASP A 171 2.11 -7.72 12.65
N LEU A 172 2.55 -7.07 11.57
CA LEU A 172 3.94 -6.76 11.27
C LEU A 172 4.37 -5.34 11.64
N ARG A 173 3.51 -4.54 12.29
CA ARG A 173 3.85 -3.13 12.63
C ARG A 173 5.06 -3.02 13.55
N TYR A 174 5.36 -4.05 14.34
CA TYR A 174 6.52 -4.11 15.24
C TYR A 174 7.87 -4.11 14.50
N LEU A 175 7.87 -4.43 13.20
CA LEU A 175 9.07 -4.36 12.36
C LEU A 175 9.46 -2.92 12.04
N MET A 176 8.50 -1.99 12.02
CA MET A 176 8.79 -0.61 11.66
C MET A 176 9.42 0.14 12.83
N THR A 177 10.34 1.05 12.50
CA THR A 177 10.92 2.00 13.44
C THR A 177 9.81 2.85 14.06
N VAL A 178 9.94 3.21 15.34
CA VAL A 178 8.99 4.13 15.99
C VAL A 178 8.95 5.44 15.20
N GLY A 179 7.77 5.86 14.73
CA GLY A 179 7.61 7.03 13.86
C GLY A 179 7.91 6.79 12.37
N GLY A 180 8.29 5.57 11.98
CA GLY A 180 8.62 5.15 10.62
C GLY A 180 7.44 5.01 9.66
N TRP A 181 6.47 5.93 9.69
CA TRP A 181 5.28 5.90 8.84
C TRP A 181 5.05 7.28 8.20
N PHE A 182 5.18 7.33 6.89
CA PHE A 182 5.17 8.57 6.13
C PHE A 182 4.14 8.55 5.02
N ASP A 183 3.44 9.66 4.86
CA ASP A 183 2.52 9.90 3.76
C ASP A 183 2.74 11.26 3.10
N THR A 184 1.93 11.57 2.10
CA THR A 184 2.07 12.85 1.39
C THR A 184 1.75 14.07 2.23
N THR A 185 1.09 13.89 3.39
CA THR A 185 0.75 14.96 4.32
C THR A 185 1.91 15.27 5.26
N ASN A 186 2.56 14.23 5.80
CA ASN A 186 3.64 14.42 6.77
C ASN A 186 5.04 14.50 6.13
N ALA A 187 5.29 13.89 4.97
CA ALA A 187 6.57 13.94 4.27
C ALA A 187 6.58 14.94 3.11
N GLY A 188 5.50 15.00 2.32
CA GLY A 188 5.43 15.77 1.06
C GLY A 188 5.20 14.86 -0.14
N LEU A 189 5.26 15.40 -1.36
CA LEU A 189 5.01 14.62 -2.58
C LEU A 189 6.16 13.63 -2.85
N LYS A 190 5.80 12.42 -3.31
CA LYS A 190 6.77 11.33 -3.53
C LYS A 190 7.76 11.58 -4.67
N THR A 191 7.46 12.54 -5.52
CA THR A 191 8.33 12.95 -6.64
C THR A 191 9.20 14.15 -6.30
N GLU A 192 9.26 14.57 -5.04
CA GLU A 192 10.05 15.71 -4.57
C GLU A 192 11.18 15.24 -3.66
N ALA A 193 12.42 15.65 -3.96
CA ALA A 193 13.60 15.30 -3.16
C ALA A 193 13.51 15.78 -1.70
N SER A 194 12.85 16.93 -1.47
CA SER A 194 12.62 17.48 -0.12
C SER A 194 11.86 16.52 0.80
N SER A 195 10.95 15.70 0.25
CA SER A 195 10.19 14.72 1.04
C SER A 195 11.10 13.67 1.66
N TYR A 196 12.08 13.18 0.89
CA TYR A 196 13.05 12.19 1.36
C TYR A 196 14.02 12.78 2.39
N GLY A 197 14.47 14.03 2.18
CA GLY A 197 15.26 14.77 3.17
C GLY A 197 14.53 14.89 4.51
N LYS A 198 13.23 15.23 4.47
CA LYS A 198 12.39 15.30 5.67
C LYS A 198 12.21 13.95 6.37
N ILE A 199 12.05 12.87 5.61
CA ILE A 199 11.91 11.51 6.16
C ILE A 199 13.17 11.12 6.94
N VAL A 200 14.35 11.25 6.33
CA VAL A 200 15.61 10.86 6.99
C VAL A 200 15.92 11.75 8.18
N GLU A 201 15.65 13.06 8.09
CA GLU A 201 15.77 13.99 9.21
C GLU A 201 14.86 13.60 10.38
N THR A 202 13.59 13.30 10.10
CA THR A 202 12.60 12.91 11.12
C THR A 202 13.00 11.64 11.85
N LEU A 203 13.64 10.69 11.15
CA LEU A 203 14.11 9.43 11.72
C LEU A 203 15.51 9.51 12.32
N GLY A 204 16.21 10.63 12.16
CA GLY A 204 17.62 10.77 12.55
C GLY A 204 18.57 9.90 11.71
N TRP A 205 18.19 9.58 10.48
CA TRP A 205 18.98 8.77 9.55
C TRP A 205 19.85 9.64 8.65
N GLN A 206 20.90 9.05 8.10
CA GLN A 206 21.78 9.71 7.12
C GLN A 206 21.33 9.35 5.70
N PRO A 207 21.19 10.32 4.77
CA PRO A 207 20.81 10.04 3.38
C PRO A 207 21.66 8.92 2.75
N ALA A 208 23.00 9.07 2.79
CA ALA A 208 23.94 8.11 2.20
C ALA A 208 23.97 6.73 2.90
N GLY A 209 23.34 6.60 4.07
CA GLY A 209 23.17 5.34 4.79
C GLY A 209 21.75 4.77 4.69
N THR A 210 20.89 5.38 3.87
CA THR A 210 19.48 5.02 3.73
C THR A 210 19.22 4.45 2.34
N LEU A 211 18.75 3.21 2.28
CA LEU A 211 18.26 2.58 1.06
C LEU A 211 16.75 2.82 0.90
N PHE A 212 16.32 3.33 -0.25
CA PHE A 212 14.92 3.44 -0.62
C PHE A 212 14.56 2.43 -1.71
N LEU A 213 13.48 1.68 -1.48
CA LEU A 213 12.94 0.72 -2.44
C LEU A 213 11.65 1.26 -3.06
N THR A 214 11.59 1.35 -4.39
CA THR A 214 10.40 1.82 -5.11
C THR A 214 10.30 1.18 -6.48
N ASP A 215 9.09 0.98 -6.99
CA ASP A 215 8.81 0.58 -8.37
C ASP A 215 8.68 1.77 -9.33
N ASN A 216 8.68 3.00 -8.81
CA ASN A 216 8.40 4.20 -9.60
C ASN A 216 9.68 4.98 -9.92
N VAL A 217 9.95 5.13 -11.23
CA VAL A 217 11.11 5.88 -11.76
C VAL A 217 11.20 7.31 -11.24
N ARG A 218 10.09 8.02 -11.09
CA ARG A 218 10.11 9.42 -10.61
C ARG A 218 10.43 9.51 -9.13
N GLU A 219 9.98 8.54 -8.35
CA GLU A 219 10.34 8.43 -6.93
C GLU A 219 11.80 8.03 -6.78
N TYR A 220 12.28 7.15 -7.67
CA TYR A 220 13.69 6.78 -7.71
C TYR A 220 14.56 8.02 -7.89
N ASP A 221 14.25 8.84 -8.90
CA ASP A 221 15.02 10.05 -9.22
C ASP A 221 14.95 11.09 -8.09
N ALA A 222 13.80 11.23 -7.45
CA ALA A 222 13.62 12.15 -6.32
C ALA A 222 14.42 11.71 -5.08
N ALA A 223 14.37 10.43 -4.72
CA ALA A 223 15.15 9.87 -3.62
C ALA A 223 16.66 9.94 -3.87
N ALA A 224 17.09 9.60 -5.08
CA ALA A 224 18.50 9.68 -5.49
C ALA A 224 19.01 11.13 -5.44
N SER A 225 18.20 12.10 -5.88
CA SER A 225 18.52 13.53 -5.79
C SER A 225 18.62 14.04 -4.35
N ALA A 226 17.95 13.37 -3.40
CA ALA A 226 18.08 13.63 -1.97
C ALA A 226 19.30 12.93 -1.32
N GLY A 227 20.09 12.20 -2.10
CA GLY A 227 21.31 11.52 -1.65
C GLY A 227 21.09 10.15 -1.00
N LEU A 228 19.91 9.54 -1.19
CA LEU A 228 19.65 8.17 -0.76
C LEU A 228 20.26 7.16 -1.74
N CYS A 229 20.60 5.98 -1.23
CA CYS A 229 20.76 4.81 -2.08
C CYS A 229 19.36 4.36 -2.53
N VAL A 230 19.20 3.96 -3.79
CA VAL A 230 17.88 3.63 -4.33
C VAL A 230 17.96 2.37 -5.19
N ILE A 231 16.97 1.50 -5.02
CA ILE A 231 16.75 0.33 -5.87
C ILE A 231 15.35 0.42 -6.47
N LEU A 232 15.27 0.20 -7.79
CA LEU A 232 14.01 0.06 -8.50
C LEU A 232 13.52 -1.40 -8.40
N LEU A 233 12.28 -1.59 -7.95
CA LEU A 233 11.62 -2.89 -7.89
C LEU A 233 10.78 -3.15 -9.14
N ASP A 234 11.23 -4.08 -9.98
CA ASP A 234 10.54 -4.50 -11.20
C ASP A 234 9.76 -5.81 -10.95
N ARG A 235 8.52 -5.67 -10.45
CA ARG A 235 7.64 -6.80 -10.10
C ARG A 235 6.60 -7.08 -11.18
N PRO A 236 6.05 -8.31 -11.24
CA PRO A 236 4.90 -8.61 -12.08
C PRO A 236 3.75 -7.61 -11.87
N GLY A 237 3.26 -7.02 -12.96
CA GLY A 237 2.17 -6.05 -12.94
C GLY A 237 2.57 -4.59 -12.72
N ASN A 238 3.87 -4.30 -12.58
CA ASN A 238 4.38 -2.92 -12.59
C ASN A 238 4.43 -2.35 -14.01
N ALA A 239 4.50 -1.02 -14.12
CA ALA A 239 4.72 -0.36 -15.39
C ALA A 239 6.07 -0.79 -15.99
N PRO A 240 6.17 -1.04 -17.31
CA PRO A 240 7.43 -1.45 -17.92
C PRO A 240 8.55 -0.43 -17.69
N VAL A 241 9.68 -0.89 -17.17
CA VAL A 241 10.89 -0.06 -17.02
C VAL A 241 11.58 0.08 -18.37
N SER A 242 11.85 1.33 -18.79
CA SER A 242 12.49 1.62 -20.08
C SER A 242 13.94 1.11 -20.14
N ALA A 243 14.45 0.84 -21.35
CA ALA A 243 15.85 0.40 -21.51
C ALA A 243 16.86 1.45 -21.00
N ALA A 244 16.54 2.74 -21.15
CA ALA A 244 17.38 3.83 -20.65
C ALA A 244 17.41 3.86 -19.11
N ASP A 245 16.27 3.61 -18.45
CA ASP A 245 16.20 3.55 -16.99
C ASP A 245 16.91 2.30 -16.45
N ARG A 246 16.73 1.14 -17.10
CA ARG A 246 17.46 -0.09 -16.72
C ARG A 246 18.98 0.04 -16.84
N ALA A 247 19.48 0.89 -17.74
CA ALA A 247 20.91 1.09 -17.92
C ALA A 247 21.54 1.97 -16.82
N ARG A 248 20.75 2.78 -16.12
CA ARG A 248 21.24 3.75 -15.11
C ARG A 248 20.83 3.44 -13.68
N MET A 249 19.79 2.63 -13.49
CA MET A 249 19.23 2.29 -12.19
C MET A 249 19.72 0.93 -11.71
N ASP A 250 19.82 0.77 -10.40
CA ASP A 250 19.87 -0.54 -9.79
C ASP A 250 18.46 -1.14 -9.79
N VAL A 251 18.25 -2.24 -10.52
CA VAL A 251 16.93 -2.83 -10.73
C VAL A 251 16.95 -4.27 -10.26
N VAL A 252 16.02 -4.62 -9.36
CA VAL A 252 15.85 -5.98 -8.86
C VAL A 252 14.40 -6.42 -8.98
N GLN A 253 14.17 -7.74 -8.96
CA GLN A 253 12.82 -8.32 -9.07
C GLN A 253 12.33 -8.92 -7.75
N SER A 254 13.21 -9.01 -6.74
CA SER A 254 12.92 -9.60 -5.43
C SER A 254 13.75 -8.94 -4.34
N PHE A 255 13.25 -8.93 -3.11
CA PHE A 255 14.03 -8.54 -1.93
C PHE A 255 15.13 -9.56 -1.62
N TYR A 256 15.02 -10.79 -2.16
CA TYR A 256 16.11 -11.77 -2.10
C TYR A 256 17.32 -11.37 -2.93
N ASP A 257 17.15 -10.48 -3.92
CA ASP A 257 18.24 -9.99 -4.78
C ASP A 257 18.96 -8.78 -4.15
N ILE A 258 18.53 -8.33 -2.97
CA ILE A 258 19.08 -7.15 -2.29
C ILE A 258 20.08 -7.61 -1.23
N ASP A 259 21.36 -7.38 -1.48
CA ASP A 259 22.40 -7.46 -0.46
C ASP A 259 22.67 -6.06 0.14
N LEU A 260 22.36 -5.88 1.42
CA LEU A 260 22.61 -4.62 2.12
C LEU A 260 24.09 -4.36 2.39
N ALA A 261 24.95 -5.39 2.41
CA ALA A 261 26.38 -5.21 2.62
C ALA A 261 27.07 -4.53 1.43
N GLU A 262 26.50 -4.68 0.24
CA GLU A 262 26.98 -4.09 -1.01
C GLU A 262 26.44 -2.67 -1.27
N LYS A 263 25.56 -2.15 -0.39
CA LYS A 263 25.00 -0.79 -0.44
C LYS A 263 25.54 0.03 0.73
#